data_AF-A0AB36BB98-F1
#
_entry.id   AF-A0AB36BB98-F1
#
_cell.length_a   1.000
_cell.length_b   1.000
_cell.length_c   1.000
_cell.angle_alpha   90.00
_cell.angle_beta   90.00
_cell.angle_gamma   90.00
#
_symmetry.space_group_name_H-M   'P 1'
#
loop_
_entity.id
_entity.type
_entity.pdbx_description
1 polymer ?
#
loop_
_entity_poly.entity_id
_entity_poly.type
_entity_poly.pdbx_seq_one_letter_code
_entity_poly.pdbx_strand_id
1 'polypeptide(L)'
;MDSYKFYYDESEHSRKINYNTVTAPNYYDNFVTVVVGWSKEKEKEIFKKYEDFENKYADREDRNGELKSTTLKQKKFEYGFASLDKANTQFIMDFLSIFDESTKLYFSVASKIEYLVLQLFIGYQNNFVIDADAVKYSITKALVAYRPQNVIKCIYDNPEEFVEELKRFFRERIECNRSNISLKGQENDAFENILYILDDISAIPELQWDYHMPFSGFAKYLQEEHIKNYALVLDKEGEQSEVSKTMKAACEMGLSNVTEENSKDSCGLRMADMMAGIISKLLKALCDELHYHSIAEGTEKKLLNAKWFQLNETKLDLYKKLYKIICEWDNAWYKSYAGIYSDDLVCFIGLLGYMSHFDNTEQIVNEKLEMQSEYFNGYVCQQLSDYFIRRRSKLPIDLIDKNDEEYFLNRRGAKVYYDITKQPILQIAEGSQTEMVLSVGMDKSGIPLITISNEDNPICYRLPEELSDWAYMAIGMANMGKNLFPSQVVFTKKKNRYFANIL
;
A
#
# COMPACT_ATOMS: atom_id res chain seq x y z
N MET A 1 24.16 19.58 0.88
CA MET A 1 23.17 18.49 1.08
C MET A 1 22.09 19.06 1.94
N ASP A 2 20.88 19.13 1.40
CA ASP A 2 19.76 19.70 2.11
C ASP A 2 19.42 18.80 3.31
N SER A 3 19.12 19.43 4.44
CA SER A 3 18.69 18.74 5.65
C SER A 3 17.17 18.78 5.69
N TYR A 4 16.53 17.63 5.88
CA TYR A 4 15.08 17.53 5.98
C TYR A 4 14.63 17.33 7.43
N LYS A 5 13.43 17.78 7.75
CA LYS A 5 12.77 17.45 9.02
C LYS A 5 11.40 16.87 8.74
N PHE A 6 11.12 15.74 9.38
CA PHE A 6 9.90 14.98 9.22
C PHE A 6 9.20 14.81 10.56
N TYR A 7 7.87 14.77 10.51
CA TYR A 7 6.99 14.67 11.67
C TYR A 7 5.96 13.58 11.41
N TYR A 8 5.88 12.61 12.31
CA TYR A 8 5.02 11.44 12.20
C TYR A 8 3.88 11.52 13.22
N ASP A 9 2.67 11.20 12.77
CA ASP A 9 1.56 10.87 13.66
C ASP A 9 0.63 9.81 13.03
N GLU A 10 -0.28 9.27 13.83
CA GLU A 10 -1.12 8.13 13.51
C GLU A 10 -2.59 8.31 13.91
N SER A 11 -3.46 7.50 13.30
CA SER A 11 -4.90 7.50 13.54
C SER A 11 -5.47 6.08 13.46
N GLU A 12 -6.62 5.88 14.11
CA GLU A 12 -7.34 4.58 14.15
C GLU A 12 -6.47 3.47 14.78
N HIS A 13 -5.78 3.84 15.85
CA HIS A 13 -4.88 3.01 16.62
C HIS A 13 -5.60 1.95 17.47
N SER A 14 -5.02 0.74 17.48
CA SER A 14 -5.45 -0.36 18.35
C SER A 14 -4.24 -1.10 18.89
N ARG A 15 -3.75 -0.71 20.09
CA ARG A 15 -2.56 -1.33 20.73
C ARG A 15 -2.62 -2.86 20.82
N LYS A 16 -3.82 -3.41 20.98
CA LYS A 16 -4.09 -4.85 21.00
C LYS A 16 -5.29 -5.18 20.12
N ILE A 17 -5.08 -6.06 19.16
CA ILE A 17 -6.12 -6.57 18.25
C ILE A 17 -6.69 -7.84 18.89
N ASN A 18 -7.65 -7.68 19.79
CA ASN A 18 -8.38 -8.81 20.38
C ASN A 18 -9.85 -8.79 19.92
N TYR A 19 -10.60 -9.84 20.25
CA TYR A 19 -12.01 -9.98 19.87
C TYR A 19 -12.87 -8.74 20.21
N ASN A 20 -12.72 -8.18 21.42
CA ASN A 20 -13.47 -6.99 21.84
C ASN A 20 -13.09 -5.75 21.02
N THR A 21 -11.82 -5.62 20.64
CA THR A 21 -11.35 -4.52 19.78
C THR A 21 -11.99 -4.62 18.41
N VAL A 22 -11.91 -5.78 17.74
CA VAL A 22 -12.37 -5.94 16.34
C VAL A 22 -13.89 -5.99 16.18
N THR A 23 -14.62 -6.25 17.26
CA THR A 23 -16.09 -6.23 17.28
C THR A 23 -16.67 -4.94 17.84
N ALA A 24 -15.84 -3.97 18.24
CA ALA A 24 -16.33 -2.69 18.73
C ALA A 24 -17.14 -1.95 17.65
N PRO A 25 -18.25 -1.27 18.00
CA PRO A 25 -19.10 -0.59 17.01
C PRO A 25 -18.39 0.49 16.19
N ASN A 26 -17.35 1.10 16.75
CA ASN A 26 -16.54 2.13 16.10
C ASN A 26 -15.23 1.59 15.51
N TYR A 27 -15.04 0.27 15.48
CA TYR A 27 -13.84 -0.37 14.96
C TYR A 27 -13.68 -0.11 13.45
N TYR A 28 -12.55 0.47 13.11
CA TYR A 28 -12.05 0.53 11.75
C TYR A 28 -10.81 -0.33 11.61
N ASP A 29 -10.77 -1.11 10.53
CA ASP A 29 -9.74 -2.13 10.36
C ASP A 29 -8.36 -1.50 10.12
N ASN A 30 -8.27 -0.45 9.31
CA ASN A 30 -6.98 0.10 8.97
C ASN A 30 -6.42 1.00 10.08
N PHE A 31 -5.13 0.83 10.34
CA PHE A 31 -4.28 1.76 11.05
C PHE A 31 -3.65 2.70 10.02
N VAL A 32 -3.74 4.01 10.25
CA VAL A 32 -3.32 5.03 9.28
C VAL A 32 -2.21 5.87 9.89
N THR A 33 -1.11 6.05 9.16
CA THR A 33 0.01 6.88 9.61
C THR A 33 0.32 7.94 8.57
N VAL A 34 0.74 9.11 9.00
CA VAL A 34 1.19 10.18 8.11
C VAL A 34 2.54 10.71 8.59
N VAL A 35 3.42 10.97 7.62
CA VAL A 35 4.64 11.73 7.82
C VAL A 35 4.59 12.97 6.94
N VAL A 36 4.67 14.15 7.55
CA VAL A 36 4.86 15.43 6.84
C VAL A 36 6.29 15.90 7.01
N GLY A 37 6.87 16.50 5.99
CA GLY A 37 8.22 17.05 6.10
C GLY A 37 8.57 18.07 5.03
N TRP A 38 9.74 18.66 5.20
CA TRP A 38 10.25 19.73 4.35
C TRP A 38 11.75 19.90 4.56
N SER A 39 12.40 20.68 3.69
CA SER A 39 13.77 21.12 3.94
C SER A 39 13.80 22.09 5.13
N LYS A 40 14.89 22.04 5.91
CA LYS A 40 15.07 22.87 7.10
C LYS A 40 14.93 24.38 6.83
N GLU A 41 15.25 24.81 5.62
CA GLU A 41 15.11 26.22 5.17
C GLU A 41 13.65 26.67 5.09
N LYS A 42 12.72 25.76 4.80
CA LYS A 42 11.29 26.03 4.70
C LYS A 42 10.53 25.99 6.02
N GLU A 43 11.13 25.42 7.06
CA GLU A 43 10.46 25.19 8.35
C GLU A 43 9.87 26.47 8.95
N LYS A 44 10.63 27.57 8.97
CA LYS A 44 10.16 28.84 9.54
C LYS A 44 8.94 29.40 8.79
N GLU A 45 8.90 29.25 7.47
CA GLU A 45 7.79 29.70 6.63
C GLU A 45 6.53 28.85 6.89
N ILE A 46 6.68 27.53 6.92
CA ILE A 46 5.59 26.57 7.13
C ILE A 46 5.02 26.72 8.54
N PHE A 47 5.88 26.82 9.55
CA PHE A 47 5.44 27.03 10.93
C PHE A 47 4.69 28.34 11.08
N LYS A 48 5.14 29.41 10.42
CA LYS A 48 4.39 30.67 10.46
C LYS A 48 2.98 30.54 9.84
N LYS A 49 2.86 29.86 8.70
CA LYS A 49 1.56 29.56 8.07
C LYS A 49 0.66 28.74 9.00
N TYR A 50 1.22 27.74 9.68
CA TYR A 50 0.48 26.90 10.62
C TYR A 50 0.08 27.63 11.91
N GLU A 51 0.96 28.43 12.49
CA GLU A 51 0.63 29.30 13.64
C GLU A 51 -0.50 30.27 13.29
N ASP A 52 -0.49 30.88 12.11
CA ASP A 52 -1.56 31.77 11.67
C ASP A 52 -2.90 31.02 11.51
N PHE A 53 -2.84 29.76 11.06
CA PHE A 53 -3.99 28.86 11.01
C PHE A 53 -4.50 28.49 12.41
N GLU A 54 -3.62 28.11 13.35
CA GLU A 54 -4.01 27.81 14.74
C GLU A 54 -4.64 29.02 15.41
N ASN A 55 -4.02 30.20 15.29
CA ASN A 55 -4.57 31.44 15.85
C ASN A 55 -5.97 31.77 15.30
N LYS A 56 -6.22 31.48 14.01
CA LYS A 56 -7.54 31.66 13.39
C LYS A 56 -8.60 30.72 13.97
N TYR A 57 -8.19 29.55 14.45
CA TYR A 57 -9.07 28.48 14.91
C TYR A 57 -8.83 28.09 16.38
N ALA A 58 -8.30 29.01 17.18
CA ALA A 58 -8.00 28.78 18.60
C ALA A 58 -9.25 28.37 19.42
N ASP A 59 -10.46 28.72 18.95
CA ASP A 59 -11.72 28.29 19.54
C ASP A 59 -11.97 26.76 19.44
N ARG A 60 -11.19 26.06 18.62
CA ARG A 60 -11.30 24.63 18.35
C ARG A 60 -10.25 23.78 19.05
N GLU A 61 -9.34 24.40 19.80
CA GLU A 61 -8.35 23.71 20.61
C GLU A 61 -9.00 22.76 21.62
N ASP A 62 -8.32 21.67 21.92
CA ASP A 62 -8.75 20.74 22.94
C ASP A 62 -8.52 21.31 24.36
N ARG A 63 -8.79 20.50 25.39
CA ARG A 63 -8.62 20.92 26.79
C ARG A 63 -7.16 21.21 27.17
N ASN A 64 -6.22 20.79 26.33
CA ASN A 64 -4.79 20.97 26.51
C ASN A 64 -4.24 22.19 25.77
N GLY A 65 -5.09 22.91 25.02
CA GLY A 65 -4.67 24.03 24.17
C GLY A 65 -4.09 23.60 22.84
N GLU A 66 -4.40 22.38 22.36
CA GLU A 66 -3.87 21.86 21.09
C GLU A 66 -4.96 21.75 20.02
N LEU A 67 -4.69 22.24 18.81
CA LEU A 67 -5.58 22.07 17.68
C LEU A 67 -5.37 20.71 17.00
N LYS A 68 -6.09 19.70 17.49
CA LYS A 68 -5.99 18.31 17.00
C LYS A 68 -7.09 17.91 16.02
N SER A 69 -6.82 16.86 15.26
CA SER A 69 -7.73 16.25 14.28
C SER A 69 -9.04 15.73 14.90
N THR A 70 -9.07 15.54 16.23
CA THR A 70 -10.25 15.17 17.01
C THR A 70 -11.34 16.24 17.02
N THR A 71 -11.01 17.51 16.70
CA THR A 71 -11.99 18.58 16.47
C THR A 71 -12.93 18.25 15.30
N LEU A 72 -12.44 17.49 14.31
CA LEU A 72 -13.20 16.96 13.19
C LEU A 72 -13.82 15.61 13.59
N LYS A 73 -15.14 15.56 13.80
CA LYS A 73 -15.82 14.32 14.23
C LYS A 73 -16.14 13.41 13.04
N GLN A 74 -15.99 12.09 13.18
CA GLN A 74 -16.28 11.09 12.12
C GLN A 74 -17.65 11.31 11.45
N LYS A 75 -18.70 11.58 12.23
CA LYS A 75 -20.06 11.83 11.72
C LYS A 75 -20.19 13.00 10.73
N LYS A 76 -19.19 13.87 10.63
CA LYS A 76 -19.14 14.98 9.66
C LYS A 76 -18.64 14.54 8.29
N PHE A 77 -18.19 13.30 8.16
CA PHE A 77 -17.64 12.70 6.95
C PHE A 77 -18.54 11.59 6.39
N GLU A 78 -19.79 11.46 6.81
CA GLU A 78 -20.72 10.37 6.40
C GLU A 78 -20.73 10.13 4.88
N TYR A 79 -20.73 11.19 4.06
CA TYR A 79 -20.63 11.14 2.60
C TYR A 79 -19.35 11.84 2.12
N GLY A 80 -18.24 11.61 2.82
CA GLY A 80 -16.98 12.31 2.62
C GLY A 80 -17.11 13.81 2.83
N PHE A 81 -16.48 14.61 1.96
CA PHE A 81 -16.57 16.08 2.05
C PHE A 81 -17.97 16.64 1.72
N ALA A 82 -18.85 15.86 1.08
CA ALA A 82 -20.23 16.27 0.83
C ALA A 82 -20.99 16.56 2.14
N SER A 83 -20.68 15.85 3.23
CA SER A 83 -21.32 16.00 4.54
C SER A 83 -20.81 17.16 5.38
N LEU A 84 -19.71 17.82 4.98
CA LEU A 84 -19.15 18.91 5.77
C LEU A 84 -20.10 20.11 5.85
N ASP A 85 -20.21 20.69 7.04
CA ASP A 85 -20.82 22.02 7.20
C ASP A 85 -19.84 23.12 6.76
N LYS A 86 -20.34 24.35 6.62
CA LYS A 86 -19.54 25.49 6.15
C LYS A 86 -18.29 25.71 7.01
N ALA A 87 -18.42 25.55 8.33
CA ALA A 87 -17.33 25.81 9.27
C ALA A 87 -16.21 24.76 9.14
N ASN A 88 -16.56 23.48 8.96
CA ASN A 88 -15.56 22.42 8.75
C ASN A 88 -15.00 22.43 7.34
N THR A 89 -15.80 22.80 6.33
CA THR A 89 -15.33 22.99 4.95
C THR A 89 -14.21 24.04 4.90
N GLN A 90 -14.45 25.22 5.51
CA GLN A 90 -13.44 26.28 5.53
C GLN A 90 -12.20 25.88 6.34
N PHE A 91 -12.39 25.24 7.49
CA PHE A 91 -11.29 24.77 8.34
C PHE A 91 -10.34 23.85 7.58
N ILE A 92 -10.87 22.83 6.90
CA ILE A 92 -10.06 21.90 6.12
C ILE A 92 -9.42 22.61 4.92
N MET A 93 -10.15 23.52 4.25
CA MET A 93 -9.60 24.29 3.12
C MET A 93 -8.39 25.12 3.52
N ASP A 94 -8.48 25.79 4.66
CA ASP A 94 -7.40 26.62 5.19
C ASP A 94 -6.21 25.76 5.61
N PHE A 95 -6.45 24.63 6.29
CA PHE A 95 -5.41 23.67 6.65
C PHE A 95 -4.67 23.15 5.42
N LEU A 96 -5.40 22.64 4.42
CA LEU A 96 -4.81 22.13 3.18
C LEU A 96 -4.13 23.23 2.34
N SER A 97 -4.34 24.51 2.67
CA SER A 97 -3.67 25.64 2.00
C SER A 97 -2.32 26.01 2.59
N ILE A 98 -1.92 25.35 3.67
CA ILE A 98 -0.58 25.46 4.25
C ILE A 98 0.45 24.70 3.39
N PHE A 99 0.00 23.61 2.76
CA PHE A 99 0.82 22.71 1.95
C PHE A 99 1.08 23.30 0.55
N ASP A 100 2.30 23.08 0.05
CA ASP A 100 2.74 23.43 -1.30
C ASP A 100 3.69 22.35 -1.88
N GLU A 101 4.18 22.57 -3.10
CA GLU A 101 5.10 21.66 -3.83
C GLU A 101 6.39 21.34 -3.09
N SER A 102 6.78 22.15 -2.10
CA SER A 102 7.98 21.89 -1.29
C SER A 102 7.71 20.97 -0.10
N THR A 103 6.44 20.66 0.17
CA THR A 103 6.06 19.75 1.26
C THR A 103 6.18 18.31 0.81
N LYS A 104 6.87 17.51 1.63
CA LYS A 104 6.97 16.06 1.53
C LYS A 104 5.84 15.44 2.35
N LEU A 105 5.06 14.55 1.73
CA LEU A 105 3.96 13.85 2.40
C LEU A 105 4.06 12.37 2.12
N TYR A 106 4.29 11.57 3.15
CA TYR A 106 4.22 10.12 3.10
C TYR A 106 3.07 9.63 3.97
N PHE A 107 2.38 8.56 3.59
CA PHE A 107 1.38 7.94 4.46
C PHE A 107 1.28 6.42 4.25
N SER A 108 0.81 5.71 5.28
CA SER A 108 0.58 4.27 5.20
C SER A 108 -0.80 3.88 5.71
N VAL A 109 -1.34 2.80 5.15
CA VAL A 109 -2.63 2.21 5.50
C VAL A 109 -2.44 0.72 5.70
N ALA A 110 -2.59 0.26 6.94
CA ALA A 110 -2.28 -1.12 7.35
C ALA A 110 -3.50 -1.81 7.97
N SER A 111 -3.92 -2.95 7.39
CA SER A 111 -5.05 -3.73 7.90
C SER A 111 -4.65 -4.55 9.12
N LYS A 112 -5.43 -4.40 10.20
CA LYS A 112 -5.24 -5.17 11.43
C LYS A 112 -5.65 -6.63 11.26
N ILE A 113 -6.69 -6.90 10.47
CA ILE A 113 -7.06 -8.28 10.11
C ILE A 113 -6.01 -8.91 9.20
N GLU A 114 -5.44 -8.17 8.24
CA GLU A 114 -4.34 -8.68 7.40
C GLU A 114 -3.16 -9.14 8.27
N TYR A 115 -2.76 -8.32 9.24
CA TYR A 115 -1.68 -8.65 10.17
C TYR A 115 -1.88 -10.00 10.88
N LEU A 116 -3.12 -10.31 11.31
CA LEU A 116 -3.44 -11.60 11.92
C LEU A 116 -3.42 -12.75 10.89
N VAL A 117 -4.00 -12.53 9.71
CA VAL A 117 -4.07 -13.52 8.62
C VAL A 117 -2.67 -13.89 8.12
N LEU A 118 -1.77 -12.92 7.97
CA LEU A 118 -0.39 -13.17 7.54
C LEU A 118 0.37 -14.07 8.52
N GLN A 119 0.15 -13.90 9.82
CA GLN A 119 0.75 -14.76 10.85
C GLN A 119 0.15 -16.17 10.83
N LEU A 120 -1.18 -16.28 10.82
CA LEU A 120 -1.90 -17.55 10.77
C LEU A 120 -1.46 -18.40 9.57
N PHE A 121 -1.11 -17.78 8.45
CA PHE A 121 -0.70 -18.47 7.22
C PHE A 121 0.75 -18.20 6.82
N ILE A 122 1.65 -17.98 7.78
CA ILE A 122 3.06 -17.68 7.49
C ILE A 122 3.79 -18.82 6.75
N GLY A 123 3.36 -20.07 6.94
CA GLY A 123 3.92 -21.23 6.23
C GLY A 123 3.47 -21.36 4.77
N TYR A 124 2.42 -20.64 4.36
CA TYR A 124 1.94 -20.64 2.98
C TYR A 124 2.78 -19.67 2.15
N GLN A 125 3.50 -20.21 1.18
CA GLN A 125 4.46 -19.49 0.34
C GLN A 125 4.09 -19.61 -1.15
N ASN A 126 4.36 -18.55 -1.91
CA ASN A 126 4.14 -18.54 -3.35
C ASN A 126 4.95 -19.64 -4.03
N ASN A 127 4.34 -20.37 -4.94
CA ASN A 127 4.99 -21.37 -5.76
C ASN A 127 4.28 -21.51 -7.12
N PHE A 128 4.71 -22.48 -7.92
CA PHE A 128 4.16 -22.69 -9.27
C PHE A 128 2.64 -23.00 -9.29
N VAL A 129 2.11 -23.59 -8.22
CA VAL A 129 0.71 -24.02 -8.12
C VAL A 129 -0.12 -23.01 -7.33
N ILE A 130 0.48 -22.33 -6.34
CA ILE A 130 -0.23 -21.51 -5.36
C ILE A 130 0.30 -20.08 -5.36
N ASP A 131 -0.59 -19.12 -5.60
CA ASP A 131 -0.38 -17.70 -5.24
C ASP A 131 -0.87 -17.48 -3.81
N ALA A 132 0.05 -17.65 -2.85
CA ALA A 132 -0.25 -17.57 -1.42
C ALA A 132 -0.66 -16.15 -1.01
N ASP A 133 -0.15 -15.11 -1.69
CA ASP A 133 -0.55 -13.74 -1.38
C ASP A 133 -1.99 -13.48 -1.83
N ALA A 134 -2.40 -14.01 -2.99
CA ALA A 134 -3.79 -13.93 -3.43
C ALA A 134 -4.74 -14.66 -2.46
N VAL A 135 -4.35 -15.83 -1.95
CA VAL A 135 -5.11 -16.57 -0.93
C VAL A 135 -5.26 -15.74 0.35
N LYS A 136 -4.16 -15.22 0.90
CA LYS A 136 -4.18 -14.41 2.14
C LYS A 136 -4.97 -13.11 1.94
N TYR A 137 -4.86 -12.48 0.77
CA TYR A 137 -5.65 -11.32 0.40
C TYR A 137 -7.15 -11.65 0.39
N SER A 138 -7.55 -12.72 -0.30
CA SER A 138 -8.96 -13.11 -0.42
C SER A 138 -9.57 -13.50 0.92
N ILE A 139 -8.81 -14.18 1.80
CA ILE A 139 -9.24 -14.44 3.18
C ILE A 139 -9.42 -13.14 3.95
N THR A 140 -8.42 -12.25 3.93
CA THR A 140 -8.48 -10.94 4.60
C THR A 140 -9.70 -10.16 4.13
N LYS A 141 -9.90 -10.03 2.81
CA LYS A 141 -11.03 -9.33 2.21
C LYS A 141 -12.36 -9.93 2.65
N ALA A 142 -12.49 -11.25 2.70
CA ALA A 142 -13.72 -11.88 3.15
C ALA A 142 -14.01 -11.62 4.64
N LEU A 143 -13.00 -11.68 5.49
CA LEU A 143 -13.14 -11.37 6.92
C LEU A 143 -13.51 -9.91 7.15
N VAL A 144 -12.85 -8.99 6.44
CA VAL A 144 -13.14 -7.56 6.51
C VAL A 144 -14.51 -7.23 5.92
N ALA A 145 -14.93 -7.83 4.81
CA ALA A 145 -16.19 -7.48 4.15
C ALA A 145 -17.43 -8.10 4.82
N TYR A 146 -17.35 -9.34 5.32
CA TYR A 146 -18.50 -10.07 5.85
C TYR A 146 -18.57 -10.14 7.38
N ARG A 147 -17.46 -9.84 8.07
CA ARG A 147 -17.29 -9.94 9.53
C ARG A 147 -17.93 -11.20 10.15
N PRO A 148 -17.61 -12.42 9.65
CA PRO A 148 -18.20 -13.66 10.16
C PRO A 148 -17.80 -13.89 11.62
N GLN A 149 -18.76 -13.68 12.54
CA GLN A 149 -18.49 -13.64 13.98
C GLN A 149 -17.85 -14.92 14.53
N ASN A 150 -18.28 -16.09 14.05
CA ASN A 150 -17.73 -17.37 14.48
C ASN A 150 -16.25 -17.49 14.07
N VAL A 151 -15.93 -17.17 12.82
CA VAL A 151 -14.56 -17.24 12.29
C VAL A 151 -13.65 -16.23 12.98
N ILE A 152 -14.11 -14.99 13.17
CA ILE A 152 -13.35 -13.94 13.88
C ILE A 152 -13.07 -14.37 15.31
N LYS A 153 -14.05 -14.97 16.01
CA LYS A 153 -13.89 -15.45 17.38
C LYS A 153 -12.84 -16.56 17.48
N CYS A 154 -12.80 -17.49 16.53
CA CYS A 154 -11.81 -18.57 16.49
C CYS A 154 -10.37 -18.07 16.46
N ILE A 155 -10.08 -16.93 15.83
CA ILE A 155 -8.73 -16.34 15.82
C ILE A 155 -8.19 -16.13 17.25
N TYR A 156 -9.07 -15.86 18.21
CA TYR A 156 -8.70 -15.49 19.57
C TYR A 156 -8.93 -16.61 20.58
N ASP A 157 -10.05 -17.32 20.48
CA ASP A 157 -10.47 -18.28 21.49
C ASP A 157 -9.94 -19.69 21.20
N ASN A 158 -10.05 -20.15 19.95
CA ASN A 158 -9.67 -21.50 19.51
C ASN A 158 -9.00 -21.47 18.11
N PRO A 159 -7.74 -21.02 17.98
CA PRO A 159 -7.09 -20.88 16.68
C PRO A 159 -7.01 -22.19 15.88
N GLU A 160 -6.95 -23.34 16.56
CA GLU A 160 -6.93 -24.67 15.93
C GLU A 160 -8.22 -25.00 15.15
N GLU A 161 -9.36 -24.42 15.54
CA GLU A 161 -10.65 -24.59 14.84
C GLU A 161 -10.84 -23.57 13.71
N PHE A 162 -9.94 -22.59 13.59
CA PHE A 162 -10.08 -21.46 12.67
C PHE A 162 -10.24 -21.91 11.21
N VAL A 163 -9.43 -22.85 10.74
CA VAL A 163 -9.46 -23.28 9.32
C VAL A 163 -10.76 -24.00 8.99
N GLU A 164 -11.26 -24.87 9.86
CA GLU A 164 -12.52 -25.57 9.63
C GLU A 164 -13.72 -24.62 9.64
N GLU A 165 -13.73 -23.65 10.56
CA GLU A 165 -14.74 -22.60 10.59
C GLU A 165 -14.68 -21.68 9.36
N LEU A 166 -13.48 -21.31 8.92
CA LEU A 166 -13.26 -20.53 7.71
C LEU A 166 -13.73 -21.28 6.47
N LYS A 167 -13.41 -22.58 6.35
CA LYS A 167 -13.89 -23.45 5.26
C LYS A 167 -15.42 -23.57 5.27
N ARG A 168 -16.03 -23.73 6.44
CA ARG A 168 -17.50 -23.76 6.57
C ARG A 168 -18.11 -22.46 6.06
N PHE A 169 -17.60 -21.32 6.52
CA PHE A 169 -18.03 -20.00 6.06
C PHE A 169 -17.95 -19.86 4.54
N PHE A 170 -16.83 -20.24 3.91
CA PHE A 170 -16.70 -20.15 2.46
C PHE A 170 -17.68 -21.05 1.70
N ARG A 171 -17.92 -22.29 2.16
CA ARG A 171 -18.92 -23.19 1.54
C ARG A 171 -20.33 -22.60 1.63
N GLU A 172 -20.71 -22.06 2.78
CA GLU A 172 -21.99 -21.38 2.98
C GLU A 172 -22.12 -20.16 2.06
N ARG A 173 -21.06 -19.35 1.95
CA ARG A 173 -21.04 -18.18 1.06
C ARG A 173 -21.17 -18.55 -0.41
N ILE A 174 -20.47 -19.58 -0.88
CA ILE A 174 -20.59 -20.07 -2.26
C ILE A 174 -22.04 -20.46 -2.58
N GLU A 175 -22.73 -21.13 -1.65
CA GLU A 175 -24.15 -21.48 -1.83
C GLU A 175 -25.03 -20.23 -1.89
N CYS A 176 -24.86 -19.29 -0.97
CA CYS A 176 -25.60 -18.02 -0.98
C CYS A 176 -25.39 -17.24 -2.30
N ASN A 177 -24.15 -17.22 -2.80
CA ASN A 177 -23.75 -16.49 -4.01
C ASN A 177 -24.42 -17.00 -5.29
N ARG A 178 -25.02 -18.20 -5.28
CA ARG A 178 -25.81 -18.73 -6.42
C ARG A 178 -27.01 -17.85 -6.78
N SER A 179 -27.52 -17.07 -5.82
CA SER A 179 -28.60 -16.12 -6.08
C SER A 179 -28.18 -14.96 -7.00
N ASN A 180 -26.88 -14.69 -7.11
CA ASN A 180 -26.34 -13.62 -7.95
C ASN A 180 -24.93 -13.95 -8.48
N ILE A 181 -24.84 -15.00 -9.31
CA ILE A 181 -23.55 -15.46 -9.85
C ILE A 181 -22.87 -14.41 -10.73
N SER A 182 -23.64 -13.53 -11.39
CA SER A 182 -23.06 -12.47 -12.23
C SER A 182 -22.23 -11.48 -11.41
N LEU A 183 -22.60 -11.23 -10.15
CA LEU A 183 -21.84 -10.38 -9.24
C LEU A 183 -20.72 -11.16 -8.53
N LYS A 184 -20.95 -12.44 -8.23
CA LYS A 184 -20.14 -13.22 -7.28
C LYS A 184 -19.29 -14.33 -7.87
N GLY A 185 -19.31 -14.56 -9.18
CA GLY A 185 -18.54 -15.62 -9.83
C GLY A 185 -17.05 -15.61 -9.48
N GLN A 186 -16.39 -14.45 -9.61
CA GLN A 186 -14.97 -14.32 -9.27
C GLN A 186 -14.68 -14.51 -7.77
N GLU A 187 -15.64 -14.14 -6.90
CA GLU A 187 -15.53 -14.39 -5.46
C GLU A 187 -15.62 -15.89 -5.16
N ASN A 188 -16.53 -16.60 -5.83
CA ASN A 188 -16.63 -18.06 -5.73
C ASN A 188 -15.34 -18.75 -6.21
N ASP A 189 -14.77 -18.34 -7.34
CA ASP A 189 -13.51 -18.89 -7.83
C ASP A 189 -12.39 -18.75 -6.78
N ALA A 190 -12.32 -17.58 -6.13
CA ALA A 190 -11.36 -17.35 -5.05
C ALA A 190 -11.64 -18.25 -3.82
N PHE A 191 -12.90 -18.38 -3.41
CA PHE A 191 -13.28 -19.22 -2.28
C PHE A 191 -13.05 -20.71 -2.54
N GLU A 192 -13.35 -21.21 -3.74
CA GLU A 192 -13.07 -22.59 -4.13
C GLU A 192 -11.57 -22.87 -4.15
N ASN A 193 -10.75 -21.93 -4.64
CA ASN A 193 -9.30 -22.04 -4.59
C ASN A 193 -8.78 -22.10 -3.14
N ILE A 194 -9.31 -21.23 -2.27
CA ILE A 194 -8.99 -21.26 -0.84
C ILE A 194 -9.35 -22.61 -0.21
N LEU A 195 -10.53 -23.16 -0.50
CA LEU A 195 -10.99 -24.46 0.00
C LEU A 195 -10.09 -25.61 -0.45
N TYR A 196 -9.51 -25.51 -1.64
CA TYR A 196 -8.56 -26.50 -2.18
C TYR A 196 -7.17 -26.40 -1.53
N ILE A 197 -6.72 -25.19 -1.19
CA ILE A 197 -5.37 -24.93 -0.69
C ILE A 197 -5.26 -25.09 0.83
N LEU A 198 -6.23 -24.59 1.58
CA LEU A 198 -6.10 -24.51 3.04
C LEU A 198 -6.20 -25.90 3.68
N ASP A 199 -5.20 -26.23 4.48
CA ASP A 199 -5.17 -27.45 5.28
C ASP A 199 -5.26 -27.11 6.78
N ASP A 200 -4.26 -26.39 7.29
CA ASP A 200 -4.14 -25.97 8.69
C ASP A 200 -3.52 -24.55 8.80
N ILE A 201 -3.52 -23.97 10.01
CA ILE A 201 -2.76 -22.77 10.35
C ILE A 201 -1.28 -23.10 10.52
N SER A 202 -0.43 -22.09 10.41
CA SER A 202 1.02 -22.19 10.56
C SER A 202 1.52 -21.71 11.94
N ALA A 203 0.78 -20.82 12.60
CA ALA A 203 1.19 -20.22 13.86
C ALA A 203 -0.01 -19.67 14.65
N ILE A 204 0.17 -19.53 15.97
CA ILE A 204 -0.74 -18.78 16.84
C ILE A 204 -0.41 -17.28 16.68
N PRO A 205 -1.39 -16.40 16.38
CA PRO A 205 -1.11 -15.01 16.09
C PRO A 205 -0.80 -14.19 17.35
N GLU A 206 0.19 -13.30 17.24
CA GLU A 206 0.44 -12.26 18.23
C GLU A 206 -0.61 -11.15 18.12
N LEU A 207 -1.26 -10.86 19.25
CA LEU A 207 -2.35 -9.87 19.29
C LEU A 207 -1.87 -8.44 19.56
N GLN A 208 -0.59 -8.24 19.87
CA GLN A 208 -0.01 -6.91 20.00
C GLN A 208 0.17 -6.30 18.61
N TRP A 209 -0.15 -5.01 18.48
CA TRP A 209 0.05 -4.33 17.21
C TRP A 209 1.53 -4.14 16.88
N ASP A 210 1.84 -4.32 15.61
CA ASP A 210 3.16 -4.12 15.02
C ASP A 210 3.24 -2.77 14.29
N TYR A 211 4.26 -1.97 14.62
CA TYR A 211 4.47 -0.61 14.10
C TYR A 211 5.53 -0.55 13.00
N HIS A 212 6.13 -1.68 12.60
CA HIS A 212 7.24 -1.68 11.63
C HIS A 212 6.82 -1.26 10.22
N MET A 213 5.62 -1.66 9.77
CA MET A 213 5.19 -1.47 8.38
C MET A 213 5.23 0.01 7.90
N PRO A 214 4.69 0.99 8.65
CA PRO A 214 4.84 2.41 8.31
C PRO A 214 6.28 2.85 8.05
N PHE A 215 7.22 2.40 8.88
CA PHE A 215 8.63 2.80 8.79
C PHE A 215 9.38 2.03 7.70
N SER A 216 8.98 0.80 7.40
CA SER A 216 9.47 0.04 6.24
C SER A 216 9.17 0.79 4.93
N GLY A 217 7.94 1.29 4.77
CA GLY A 217 7.57 2.11 3.62
C GLY A 217 8.28 3.47 3.61
N PHE A 218 8.41 4.12 4.78
CA PHE A 218 9.09 5.41 4.86
C PHE A 218 10.58 5.31 4.52
N ALA A 219 11.27 4.24 4.93
CA ALA A 219 12.65 3.99 4.54
C ALA A 219 12.81 3.86 3.02
N LYS A 220 11.87 3.18 2.34
CA LYS A 220 11.83 3.07 0.88
C LYS A 220 11.59 4.42 0.21
N TYR A 221 10.71 5.24 0.78
CA TYR A 221 10.45 6.60 0.33
C TYR A 221 11.71 7.50 0.44
N LEU A 222 12.40 7.48 1.58
CA LEU A 222 13.66 8.22 1.75
C LEU A 222 14.74 7.76 0.77
N GLN A 223 14.80 6.46 0.49
CA GLN A 223 15.73 5.90 -0.49
C GLN A 223 15.42 6.39 -1.91
N GLU A 224 14.15 6.36 -2.32
CA GLU A 224 13.68 6.86 -3.62
C GLU A 224 13.99 8.34 -3.83
N GLU A 225 13.73 9.15 -2.81
CA GLU A 225 13.96 10.60 -2.85
C GLU A 225 15.43 10.98 -2.60
N HIS A 226 16.31 9.99 -2.43
CA HIS A 226 17.73 10.18 -2.08
C HIS A 226 17.98 11.04 -0.83
N ILE A 227 17.06 11.02 0.14
CA ILE A 227 17.13 11.80 1.38
C ILE A 227 17.92 11.04 2.43
N LYS A 228 19.20 11.39 2.58
CA LYS A 228 20.10 10.80 3.59
C LYS A 228 20.22 11.63 4.86
N ASN A 229 20.10 12.95 4.75
CA ASN A 229 20.25 13.88 5.87
C ASN A 229 18.89 14.36 6.35
N TYR A 230 18.35 13.70 7.37
CA TYR A 230 17.04 14.01 7.94
C TYR A 230 17.02 13.86 9.46
N ALA A 231 16.01 14.48 10.08
CA ALA A 231 15.54 14.18 11.42
C ALA A 231 14.07 13.76 11.36
N LEU A 232 13.70 12.73 12.13
CA LEU A 232 12.33 12.24 12.24
C LEU A 232 11.83 12.43 13.67
N VAL A 233 10.79 13.25 13.81
CA VAL A 233 10.13 13.52 15.09
C VAL A 233 8.84 12.73 15.15
N LEU A 234 8.67 11.92 16.19
CA LEU A 234 7.47 11.14 16.47
C LEU A 234 6.68 11.78 17.62
N ASP A 235 5.35 11.74 17.59
CA ASP A 235 4.56 12.10 18.77
C ASP A 235 4.83 11.09 19.90
N LYS A 236 5.06 11.60 21.10
CA LYS A 236 5.47 10.79 22.24
C LYS A 236 4.31 9.91 22.71
N GLU A 237 4.44 8.59 22.53
CA GLU A 237 3.52 7.62 23.11
C GLU A 237 4.10 6.91 24.35
N GLY A 238 3.28 6.70 25.39
CA GLY A 238 3.65 5.93 26.58
C GLY A 238 4.20 6.76 27.74
N GLU A 239 4.87 6.10 28.70
CA GLU A 239 5.45 6.78 29.87
C GLU A 239 6.66 7.65 29.48
N GLN A 240 6.83 8.80 30.15
CA GLN A 240 7.84 9.81 29.81
C GLN A 240 9.28 9.27 29.83
N SER A 241 9.57 8.24 30.62
CA SER A 241 10.91 7.65 30.78
C SER A 241 11.20 6.47 29.87
N GLU A 242 10.23 5.99 29.09
CA GLU A 242 10.40 4.79 28.25
C GLU A 242 10.31 5.11 26.77
N VAL A 243 11.18 4.50 25.97
CA VAL A 243 11.09 4.60 24.49
C VAL A 243 9.80 3.93 24.01
N SER A 244 8.99 4.63 23.21
CA SER A 244 7.73 4.07 22.69
C SER A 244 7.98 2.86 21.78
N LYS A 245 6.95 2.04 21.60
CA LYS A 245 6.96 0.95 20.60
C LYS A 245 7.16 1.49 19.18
N THR A 246 6.57 2.65 18.89
CA THR A 246 6.68 3.36 17.61
C THR A 246 8.13 3.77 17.33
N MET A 247 8.82 4.37 18.30
CA MET A 247 10.24 4.73 18.15
C MET A 247 11.14 3.50 18.02
N LYS A 248 10.88 2.44 18.80
CA LYS A 248 11.63 1.17 18.66
C LYS A 248 11.49 0.61 17.25
N ALA A 249 10.27 0.54 16.72
CA ALA A 249 10.01 0.04 15.37
C ALA A 249 10.70 0.90 14.29
N ALA A 250 10.71 2.23 14.44
CA ALA A 250 11.42 3.11 13.52
C ALA A 250 12.93 2.81 13.49
N CYS A 251 13.56 2.65 14.66
CA CYS A 251 14.97 2.31 14.77
C CYS A 251 15.28 0.90 14.24
N GLU A 252 14.42 -0.09 14.51
CA GLU A 252 14.55 -1.47 14.03
C GLU A 252 14.41 -1.56 12.50
N MET A 253 13.66 -0.65 11.86
CA MET A 253 13.60 -0.50 10.40
C MET A 253 14.81 0.25 9.81
N GLY A 254 15.81 0.59 10.63
CA GLY A 254 17.04 1.24 10.18
C GLY A 254 16.93 2.75 9.99
N LEU A 255 15.87 3.39 10.48
CA LEU A 255 15.78 4.85 10.48
C LEU A 255 16.70 5.44 11.57
N SER A 256 17.43 6.48 11.19
CA SER A 256 18.37 7.20 12.06
C SER A 256 17.83 8.58 12.42
N ASN A 257 18.38 9.21 13.47
CA ASN A 257 17.98 10.56 13.92
C ASN A 257 16.48 10.65 14.27
N VAL A 258 15.97 9.61 14.93
CA VAL A 258 14.60 9.55 15.42
C VAL A 258 14.55 10.12 16.83
N THR A 259 13.62 11.03 17.07
CA THR A 259 13.35 11.61 18.40
C THR A 259 11.86 11.63 18.69
N GLU A 260 11.49 11.68 19.95
CA GLU A 260 10.10 11.86 20.37
C GLU A 260 9.92 13.24 20.98
N GLU A 261 8.83 13.91 20.62
CA GLU A 261 8.45 15.22 21.17
C GLU A 261 6.99 15.19 21.63
N ASN A 262 6.64 16.12 22.52
CA ASN A 262 5.24 16.34 22.87
C ASN A 262 4.60 17.18 21.77
N SER A 263 3.48 16.72 21.20
CA SER A 263 2.72 17.47 20.20
C SER A 263 2.35 18.90 20.62
N LYS A 264 2.29 19.23 21.91
CA LYS A 264 2.15 20.62 22.41
C LYS A 264 3.24 21.57 21.92
N ASP A 265 4.45 21.07 21.83
CA ASP A 265 5.65 21.88 21.54
C ASP A 265 6.06 21.79 20.06
N SER A 266 5.28 21.09 19.23
CA SER A 266 5.67 20.75 17.85
C SER A 266 4.53 20.97 16.85
N CYS A 267 4.60 22.08 16.10
CA CYS A 267 3.66 22.38 15.01
C CYS A 267 3.62 21.27 13.96
N GLY A 268 4.78 20.68 13.64
CA GLY A 268 4.87 19.60 12.65
C GLY A 268 4.13 18.33 13.08
N LEU A 269 4.16 17.97 14.36
CA LEU A 269 3.36 16.85 14.89
C LEU A 269 1.87 17.12 14.78
N ARG A 270 1.40 18.32 15.14
CA ARG A 270 -0.02 18.69 15.00
C ARG A 270 -0.48 18.77 13.53
N MET A 271 0.42 19.13 12.61
CA MET A 271 0.16 19.01 11.17
C MET A 271 0.02 17.55 10.71
N ALA A 272 0.88 16.66 11.20
CA ALA A 272 0.80 15.22 10.93
C ALA A 272 -0.51 14.63 11.48
N ASP A 273 -0.88 14.93 12.73
CA ASP A 273 -2.16 14.55 13.36
C ASP A 273 -3.35 14.96 12.49
N MET A 274 -3.40 16.25 12.13
CA MET A 274 -4.51 16.82 11.36
C MET A 274 -4.66 16.11 10.00
N MET A 275 -3.54 15.86 9.31
CA MET A 275 -3.57 15.13 8.04
C MET A 275 -3.95 13.65 8.21
N ALA A 276 -3.35 12.94 9.18
CA ALA A 276 -3.68 11.55 9.49
C ALA A 276 -5.16 11.40 9.82
N GLY A 277 -5.70 12.31 10.62
CA GLY A 277 -7.09 12.34 11.01
C GLY A 277 -8.06 12.78 9.91
N ILE A 278 -7.65 13.52 8.89
CA ILE A 278 -8.51 13.79 7.72
C ILE A 278 -8.55 12.56 6.81
N ILE A 279 -7.38 11.99 6.50
CA ILE A 279 -7.26 10.80 5.65
C ILE A 279 -8.01 9.62 6.27
N SER A 280 -7.81 9.35 7.57
CA SER A 280 -8.48 8.23 8.25
C SER A 280 -10.00 8.37 8.28
N LYS A 281 -10.54 9.57 8.47
CA LYS A 281 -11.99 9.79 8.50
C LYS A 281 -12.65 9.60 7.14
N LEU A 282 -11.97 10.00 6.06
CA LEU A 282 -12.39 9.74 4.69
C LEU A 282 -12.33 8.24 4.36
N LEU A 283 -11.20 7.58 4.66
CA LEU A 283 -11.03 6.14 4.50
C LEU A 283 -12.11 5.35 5.24
N LYS A 284 -12.34 5.69 6.51
CA LYS A 284 -13.35 5.05 7.36
C LYS A 284 -14.77 5.23 6.82
N ALA A 285 -15.14 6.46 6.43
CA ALA A 285 -16.46 6.70 5.85
C ALA A 285 -16.66 5.95 4.53
N LEU A 286 -15.61 5.91 3.69
CA LEU A 286 -15.64 5.20 2.41
C LEU A 286 -15.78 3.69 2.61
N CYS A 287 -15.00 3.12 3.54
CA CYS A 287 -15.11 1.72 3.95
C CYS A 287 -16.49 1.40 4.49
N ASP A 288 -17.01 2.19 5.44
CA ASP A 288 -18.29 1.96 6.10
C ASP A 288 -19.45 1.94 5.07
N GLU A 289 -19.45 2.85 4.09
CA GLU A 289 -20.47 2.91 3.03
C GLU A 289 -20.44 1.70 2.08
N LEU A 290 -19.23 1.19 1.78
CA LEU A 290 -19.04 0.04 0.87
C LEU A 290 -19.15 -1.31 1.58
N HIS A 291 -19.29 -1.31 2.91
CA HIS A 291 -19.33 -2.52 3.73
C HIS A 291 -20.70 -3.22 3.67
N TYR A 292 -20.69 -4.54 3.92
CA TYR A 292 -21.92 -5.29 4.17
C TYR A 292 -22.28 -5.23 5.65
N HIS A 293 -23.41 -4.62 6.00
CA HIS A 293 -23.84 -4.55 7.40
C HIS A 293 -24.54 -5.83 7.88
N SER A 294 -24.79 -6.77 6.97
CA SER A 294 -25.26 -8.11 7.29
C SER A 294 -24.80 -9.14 6.26
N ILE A 295 -24.78 -10.42 6.64
CA ILE A 295 -24.44 -11.53 5.74
C ILE A 295 -25.43 -11.60 4.55
N ALA A 296 -26.69 -11.19 4.76
CA ALA A 296 -27.72 -11.22 3.74
C ALA A 296 -27.47 -10.21 2.60
N GLU A 297 -26.92 -9.03 2.92
CA GLU A 297 -26.52 -8.04 1.91
C GLU A 297 -25.39 -8.54 1.01
N GLY A 298 -24.72 -9.62 1.41
CA GLY A 298 -23.57 -10.17 0.72
C GLY A 298 -23.77 -10.44 -0.77
N THR A 299 -25.00 -10.67 -1.24
CA THR A 299 -25.31 -10.92 -2.68
C THR A 299 -25.78 -9.68 -3.42
N GLU A 300 -25.85 -8.55 -2.74
CA GLU A 300 -26.22 -7.25 -3.29
C GLU A 300 -24.98 -6.48 -3.73
N LYS A 301 -25.16 -5.69 -4.77
CA LYS A 301 -24.13 -4.75 -5.23
C LYS A 301 -24.12 -3.56 -4.30
N LYS A 302 -22.97 -3.26 -3.71
CA LYS A 302 -22.74 -2.05 -2.91
C LYS A 302 -22.20 -0.94 -3.78
N LEU A 303 -22.77 0.24 -3.63
CA LEU A 303 -22.42 1.46 -4.35
C LEU A 303 -22.40 2.60 -3.33
N LEU A 304 -21.56 3.60 -3.55
CA LEU A 304 -21.65 4.83 -2.76
C LEU A 304 -23.01 5.48 -2.96
N ASN A 305 -23.63 5.98 -1.91
CA ASN A 305 -24.82 6.80 -2.03
C ASN A 305 -24.57 8.01 -2.96
N ALA A 306 -25.56 8.37 -3.79
CA ALA A 306 -25.47 9.53 -4.67
C ALA A 306 -25.13 10.85 -3.94
N LYS A 307 -25.43 10.94 -2.63
CA LYS A 307 -25.05 12.07 -1.77
C LYS A 307 -23.54 12.33 -1.70
N TRP A 308 -22.68 11.33 -1.92
CA TRP A 308 -21.23 11.52 -2.02
C TRP A 308 -20.83 12.52 -3.11
N PHE A 309 -21.66 12.62 -4.16
CA PHE A 309 -21.43 13.48 -5.33
C PHE A 309 -22.25 14.78 -5.28
N GLN A 310 -23.04 14.99 -4.21
CA GLN A 310 -23.79 16.23 -3.99
C GLN A 310 -22.90 17.31 -3.38
N LEU A 311 -22.00 17.84 -4.20
CA LEU A 311 -21.00 18.84 -3.82
C LEU A 311 -21.43 20.25 -4.24
N ASN A 312 -20.89 21.24 -3.53
CA ASN A 312 -20.74 22.60 -4.06
C ASN A 312 -19.28 22.81 -4.47
N GLU A 313 -18.99 23.91 -5.16
CA GLU A 313 -17.64 24.18 -5.67
C GLU A 313 -16.57 24.10 -4.58
N THR A 314 -16.80 24.69 -3.41
CA THR A 314 -15.82 24.66 -2.31
C THR A 314 -15.52 23.23 -1.83
N LYS A 315 -16.51 22.34 -1.79
CA LYS A 315 -16.32 20.93 -1.40
C LYS A 315 -15.65 20.11 -2.50
N LEU A 316 -15.90 20.41 -3.76
CA LEU A 316 -15.17 19.83 -4.89
C LEU A 316 -13.69 20.27 -4.86
N ASP A 317 -13.44 21.56 -4.59
CA ASP A 317 -12.11 22.12 -4.46
C ASP A 317 -11.31 21.49 -3.31
N LEU A 318 -11.98 21.08 -2.22
CA LEU A 318 -11.33 20.29 -1.16
C LEU A 318 -10.76 18.97 -1.69
N TYR A 319 -11.55 18.23 -2.47
CA TYR A 319 -11.08 16.98 -3.09
C TYR A 319 -9.92 17.25 -4.05
N LYS A 320 -10.03 18.27 -4.91
CA LYS A 320 -8.95 18.66 -5.84
C LYS A 320 -7.66 19.03 -5.12
N LYS A 321 -7.77 19.80 -4.03
CA LYS A 321 -6.62 20.23 -3.24
C LYS A 321 -5.97 19.05 -2.51
N LEU A 322 -6.77 18.16 -1.94
CA LEU A 322 -6.24 16.95 -1.30
C LEU A 322 -5.62 16.00 -2.32
N TYR A 323 -6.24 15.81 -3.49
CA TYR A 323 -5.69 15.07 -4.62
C TYR A 323 -4.35 15.65 -5.07
N LYS A 324 -4.24 16.98 -5.20
CA LYS A 324 -2.99 17.64 -5.56
C LYS A 324 -1.86 17.35 -4.57
N ILE A 325 -2.16 17.47 -3.26
CA ILE A 325 -1.19 17.19 -2.19
C ILE A 325 -0.76 15.72 -2.17
N ILE A 326 -1.70 14.78 -2.33
CA ILE A 326 -1.44 13.34 -2.19
C ILE A 326 -0.91 12.72 -3.48
N CYS A 327 -1.45 13.08 -4.64
CA CYS A 327 -1.21 12.38 -5.91
C CYS A 327 -0.34 13.15 -6.91
N GLU A 328 -0.35 14.49 -6.91
CA GLU A 328 0.36 15.27 -7.94
C GLU A 328 1.72 15.80 -7.46
N TRP A 329 1.75 16.40 -6.26
CA TRP A 329 2.99 16.89 -5.66
C TRP A 329 3.84 15.74 -5.14
N ASP A 330 5.15 15.94 -5.04
CA ASP A 330 6.07 14.95 -4.46
C ASP A 330 5.90 13.54 -5.09
N ASN A 331 6.09 13.45 -6.40
CA ASN A 331 5.78 12.26 -7.20
C ASN A 331 6.78 11.11 -6.94
N ALA A 332 6.60 10.43 -5.81
CA ALA A 332 7.36 9.25 -5.39
C ALA A 332 6.45 8.01 -5.38
N TRP A 333 6.96 6.88 -5.85
CA TRP A 333 6.29 5.58 -5.84
C TRP A 333 5.94 5.14 -4.42
N TYR A 334 6.87 5.30 -3.47
CA TYR A 334 6.69 4.89 -2.08
C TYR A 334 6.00 5.95 -1.22
N LYS A 335 5.41 6.99 -1.82
CA LYS A 335 4.66 8.02 -1.10
C LYS A 335 3.48 7.48 -0.30
N SER A 336 2.87 6.41 -0.79
CA SER A 336 1.83 5.66 -0.07
C SER A 336 2.26 4.21 0.11
N TYR A 337 1.99 3.63 1.29
CA TYR A 337 2.39 2.25 1.61
C TYR A 337 1.25 1.44 2.21
N ALA A 338 1.08 0.22 1.72
CA ALA A 338 0.06 -0.72 2.19
C ALA A 338 0.53 -2.17 2.10
N GLY A 339 -0.18 -3.05 2.79
CA GLY A 339 0.06 -4.50 2.78
C GLY A 339 -0.42 -5.15 1.48
N ILE A 340 -0.61 -6.46 1.51
CA ILE A 340 -1.27 -7.20 0.43
C ILE A 340 -2.76 -6.87 0.37
N TYR A 341 -3.39 -6.44 1.47
CA TYR A 341 -4.78 -5.96 1.49
C TYR A 341 -4.79 -4.43 1.54
N SER A 342 -5.06 -3.82 0.39
CA SER A 342 -4.96 -2.37 0.18
C SER A 342 -6.19 -1.75 -0.46
N ASP A 343 -7.35 -2.42 -0.37
CA ASP A 343 -8.58 -1.99 -1.04
C ASP A 343 -8.98 -0.57 -0.64
N ASP A 344 -9.02 -0.26 0.65
CA ASP A 344 -9.39 1.07 1.14
C ASP A 344 -8.44 2.17 0.63
N LEU A 345 -7.13 1.90 0.61
CA LEU A 345 -6.14 2.83 0.07
C LEU A 345 -6.41 3.11 -1.42
N VAL A 346 -6.60 2.06 -2.22
CA VAL A 346 -6.84 2.19 -3.66
C VAL A 346 -8.19 2.87 -3.93
N CYS A 347 -9.22 2.54 -3.16
CA CYS A 347 -10.53 3.18 -3.24
C CYS A 347 -10.47 4.66 -2.86
N PHE A 348 -9.69 5.02 -1.84
CA PHE A 348 -9.50 6.41 -1.43
C PHE A 348 -8.76 7.22 -2.51
N ILE A 349 -7.64 6.72 -3.03
CA ILE A 349 -6.93 7.37 -4.14
C ILE A 349 -7.83 7.47 -5.37
N GLY A 350 -8.61 6.42 -5.65
CA GLY A 350 -9.62 6.41 -6.71
C GLY A 350 -10.69 7.46 -6.50
N LEU A 351 -11.19 7.66 -5.28
CA LEU A 351 -12.14 8.72 -4.96
C LEU A 351 -11.54 10.10 -5.21
N LEU A 352 -10.31 10.34 -4.79
CA LEU A 352 -9.64 11.63 -5.03
C LEU A 352 -9.50 11.91 -6.53
N GLY A 353 -9.01 10.93 -7.31
CA GLY A 353 -8.87 11.05 -8.76
C GLY A 353 -10.21 11.19 -9.49
N TYR A 354 -11.23 10.48 -9.02
CA TYR A 354 -12.59 10.61 -9.54
C TYR A 354 -13.21 11.97 -9.19
N MET A 355 -12.95 12.56 -8.04
CA MET A 355 -13.48 13.89 -7.76
C MET A 355 -12.67 14.98 -8.49
N SER A 356 -11.36 14.79 -8.67
CA SER A 356 -10.50 15.81 -9.27
C SER A 356 -10.67 15.97 -10.79
N HIS A 357 -11.23 14.98 -11.49
CA HIS A 357 -11.42 15.07 -12.94
C HIS A 357 -12.55 16.01 -13.37
N PHE A 358 -13.47 16.36 -12.47
CA PHE A 358 -14.54 17.31 -12.76
C PHE A 358 -14.02 18.75 -12.68
N ASP A 359 -14.26 19.57 -13.71
CA ASP A 359 -13.90 20.98 -13.71
C ASP A 359 -14.73 21.78 -12.71
N ASN A 360 -16.01 21.45 -12.55
CA ASN A 360 -16.96 22.10 -11.64
C ASN A 360 -18.11 21.15 -11.27
N THR A 361 -18.98 21.57 -10.35
CA THR A 361 -20.11 20.74 -9.90
C THR A 361 -21.23 20.60 -10.93
N GLU A 362 -21.32 21.50 -11.91
CA GLU A 362 -22.31 21.38 -13.00
C GLU A 362 -22.04 20.14 -13.85
N GLN A 363 -20.79 19.76 -14.09
CA GLN A 363 -20.44 18.53 -14.81
C GLN A 363 -21.00 17.28 -14.10
N ILE A 364 -20.86 17.20 -12.78
CA ILE A 364 -21.39 16.08 -11.98
C ILE A 364 -22.90 15.91 -12.19
N VAL A 365 -23.64 17.03 -12.21
CA VAL A 365 -25.09 17.05 -12.41
C VAL A 365 -25.46 16.73 -13.86
N ASN A 366 -24.79 17.34 -14.83
CA ASN A 366 -25.04 17.18 -16.26
C ASN A 366 -24.74 15.75 -16.74
N GLU A 367 -23.77 15.09 -16.12
CA GLU A 367 -23.45 13.68 -16.34
C GLU A 367 -24.39 12.71 -15.60
N LYS A 368 -25.53 13.20 -15.11
CA LYS A 368 -26.53 12.47 -14.31
C LYS A 368 -25.99 12.10 -12.92
N LEU A 369 -26.24 12.97 -11.96
CA LEU A 369 -25.93 12.77 -10.53
C LEU A 369 -26.32 11.37 -10.01
N GLU A 370 -27.47 10.84 -10.42
CA GLU A 370 -27.96 9.52 -10.01
C GLU A 370 -27.09 8.35 -10.51
N MET A 371 -26.35 8.53 -11.60
CA MET A 371 -25.45 7.54 -12.18
C MET A 371 -24.01 7.64 -11.66
N GLN A 372 -23.68 8.69 -10.90
CA GLN A 372 -22.31 8.92 -10.42
C GLN A 372 -21.83 7.77 -9.51
N SER A 373 -22.73 7.19 -8.73
CA SER A 373 -22.47 5.97 -7.94
C SER A 373 -21.98 4.80 -8.79
N GLU A 374 -22.58 4.59 -9.97
CA GLU A 374 -22.23 3.53 -10.91
C GLU A 374 -20.93 3.82 -11.66
N TYR A 375 -20.76 5.07 -12.10
CA TYR A 375 -19.54 5.50 -12.78
C TYR A 375 -18.32 5.44 -11.88
N PHE A 376 -18.44 5.91 -10.64
CA PHE A 376 -17.39 5.76 -9.64
C PHE A 376 -17.08 4.28 -9.37
N ASN A 377 -18.10 3.43 -9.22
CA ASN A 377 -17.89 1.99 -9.03
C ASN A 377 -17.12 1.35 -10.20
N GLY A 378 -17.49 1.68 -11.45
CA GLY A 378 -16.76 1.22 -12.63
C GLY A 378 -15.30 1.70 -12.64
N TYR A 379 -15.09 2.98 -12.34
CA TYR A 379 -13.76 3.58 -12.26
C TYR A 379 -12.88 2.93 -11.19
N VAL A 380 -13.38 2.77 -9.96
CA VAL A 380 -12.61 2.22 -8.84
C VAL A 380 -12.34 0.71 -8.99
N CYS A 381 -13.28 -0.05 -9.58
CA CYS A 381 -13.03 -1.45 -9.91
C CYS A 381 -11.90 -1.62 -10.93
N GLN A 382 -11.80 -0.72 -11.92
CA GLN A 382 -10.68 -0.72 -12.86
C GLN A 382 -9.36 -0.40 -12.13
N GLN A 383 -9.35 0.61 -11.25
CA GLN A 383 -8.16 0.95 -10.44
C GLN A 383 -7.71 -0.21 -9.55
N LEU A 384 -8.63 -0.89 -8.88
CA LEU A 384 -8.35 -2.09 -8.09
C LEU A 384 -7.78 -3.21 -8.96
N SER A 385 -8.39 -3.49 -10.11
CA SER A 385 -7.90 -4.50 -11.06
C SER A 385 -6.47 -4.20 -11.50
N ASP A 386 -6.21 -2.98 -11.96
CA ASP A 386 -4.88 -2.56 -12.42
C ASP A 386 -3.85 -2.61 -11.29
N TYR A 387 -4.23 -2.20 -10.09
CA TYR A 387 -3.37 -2.26 -8.90
C TYR A 387 -2.97 -3.71 -8.57
N PHE A 388 -3.94 -4.62 -8.48
CA PHE A 388 -3.66 -6.01 -8.10
C PHE A 388 -3.01 -6.82 -9.23
N ILE A 389 -3.25 -6.49 -10.50
CA ILE A 389 -2.46 -7.04 -11.63
C ILE A 389 -0.98 -6.69 -11.45
N ARG A 390 -0.66 -5.44 -11.10
CA ARG A 390 0.73 -5.04 -10.82
C ARG A 390 1.29 -5.78 -9.59
N ARG A 391 0.51 -5.92 -8.52
CA ARG A 391 0.93 -6.60 -7.27
C ARG A 391 1.10 -8.12 -7.39
N ARG A 392 0.50 -8.76 -8.39
CA ARG A 392 0.73 -10.19 -8.67
C ARG A 392 2.16 -10.48 -9.09
N SER A 393 2.87 -9.49 -9.64
CA SER A 393 4.28 -9.64 -9.99
C SER A 393 5.11 -9.90 -8.74
N LYS A 394 5.75 -11.08 -8.65
CA LYS A 394 6.70 -11.40 -7.58
C LYS A 394 8.13 -10.99 -7.92
N LEU A 395 8.34 -10.41 -9.11
CA LEU A 395 9.63 -9.85 -9.46
C LEU A 395 9.95 -8.68 -8.55
N PRO A 396 11.19 -8.61 -8.05
CA PRO A 396 11.54 -7.55 -7.14
C PRO A 396 11.71 -6.22 -7.89
N ILE A 397 11.36 -5.13 -7.22
CA ILE A 397 11.53 -3.77 -7.74
C ILE A 397 12.76 -3.15 -7.08
N ASP A 398 13.70 -2.71 -7.91
CA ASP A 398 14.87 -1.93 -7.49
C ASP A 398 14.81 -0.53 -8.04
N LEU A 399 15.21 0.43 -7.22
CA LEU A 399 15.47 1.78 -7.65
C LEU A 399 16.82 1.79 -8.37
N ILE A 400 16.83 2.37 -9.57
CA ILE A 400 18.04 2.57 -10.34
C ILE A 400 18.51 4.00 -10.06
N ASP A 401 19.65 4.14 -9.37
CA ASP A 401 20.32 5.42 -9.22
C ASP A 401 20.73 5.91 -10.61
N LYS A 402 20.00 6.89 -11.16
CA LYS A 402 20.37 7.56 -12.41
C LYS A 402 21.45 8.59 -12.09
N ASN A 403 22.69 8.17 -12.19
CA ASN A 403 23.84 9.07 -12.20
C ASN A 403 24.19 9.43 -13.65
N ASP A 404 25.21 10.29 -13.85
CA ASP A 404 25.76 10.61 -15.17
C ASP A 404 26.49 9.42 -15.85
N GLU A 405 26.35 8.21 -15.31
CA GLU A 405 26.93 6.99 -15.87
C GLU A 405 26.05 6.41 -17.00
N GLU A 406 26.66 5.76 -17.97
CA GLU A 406 25.92 5.13 -19.08
C GLU A 406 25.31 3.75 -18.72
N TYR A 407 25.46 3.33 -17.47
CA TYR A 407 25.04 2.03 -16.95
C TYR A 407 24.58 2.13 -15.50
N PHE A 408 23.93 1.07 -15.03
CA PHE A 408 23.64 0.84 -13.61
C PHE A 408 24.13 -0.56 -13.20
N LEU A 409 24.21 -0.81 -11.88
CA LEU A 409 24.53 -2.13 -11.35
C LEU A 409 23.24 -2.88 -11.02
N ASN A 410 23.12 -4.12 -11.49
CA ASN A 410 22.01 -4.98 -11.07
C ASN A 410 22.25 -5.56 -9.65
N ARG A 411 21.26 -6.30 -9.11
CA ARG A 411 21.34 -6.95 -7.78
C ARG A 411 22.52 -7.90 -7.57
N ARG A 412 23.14 -8.35 -8.66
CA ARG A 412 24.32 -9.22 -8.63
C ARG A 412 25.62 -8.44 -8.79
N GLY A 413 25.58 -7.10 -8.86
CA GLY A 413 26.75 -6.26 -9.04
C GLY A 413 27.26 -6.18 -10.49
N ALA A 414 26.51 -6.70 -11.46
CA ALA A 414 26.92 -6.64 -12.86
C ALA A 414 26.45 -5.34 -13.53
N LYS A 415 27.29 -4.78 -14.42
CA LYS A 415 26.98 -3.60 -15.22
C LYS A 415 25.91 -3.90 -16.26
N VAL A 416 24.85 -3.10 -16.25
CA VAL A 416 23.77 -3.11 -17.25
C VAL A 416 23.70 -1.73 -17.90
N TYR A 417 24.00 -1.66 -19.19
CA TYR A 417 24.01 -0.41 -19.94
C TYR A 417 22.58 0.05 -20.26
N TYR A 418 22.33 1.37 -20.20
CA TYR A 418 21.04 1.94 -20.62
C TYR A 418 20.80 1.79 -22.13
N ASP A 419 21.90 1.83 -22.91
CA ASP A 419 21.93 1.46 -24.31
C ASP A 419 22.29 -0.03 -24.43
N ILE A 420 21.28 -0.84 -24.74
CA ILE A 420 21.38 -2.29 -24.85
C ILE A 420 22.39 -2.75 -25.91
N THR A 421 22.70 -1.90 -26.91
CA THR A 421 23.69 -2.23 -27.95
C THR A 421 25.12 -2.31 -27.42
N LYS A 422 25.41 -1.60 -26.32
CA LYS A 422 26.70 -1.64 -25.61
C LYS A 422 26.87 -2.91 -24.77
N GLN A 423 25.78 -3.61 -24.46
CA GLN A 423 25.85 -4.84 -23.67
C GLN A 423 26.49 -5.97 -24.50
N PRO A 424 27.52 -6.68 -23.96
CA PRO A 424 28.17 -7.78 -24.68
C PRO A 424 27.20 -8.95 -24.90
N ILE A 425 27.42 -9.72 -25.97
CA ILE A 425 26.64 -10.93 -26.28
C ILE A 425 27.37 -12.15 -25.72
N LEU A 426 26.66 -13.03 -25.02
CA LEU A 426 27.22 -14.29 -24.54
C LEU A 426 27.62 -15.16 -25.73
N GLN A 427 28.91 -15.47 -25.86
CA GLN A 427 29.41 -16.37 -26.89
C GLN A 427 29.22 -17.82 -26.45
N ILE A 428 28.40 -18.56 -27.19
CA ILE A 428 28.18 -19.99 -26.98
C ILE A 428 28.91 -20.75 -28.11
N ALA A 429 29.96 -21.46 -27.76
CA ALA A 429 30.72 -22.27 -28.71
C ALA A 429 29.93 -23.51 -29.15
N GLU A 430 30.26 -24.07 -30.33
CA GLU A 430 29.68 -25.34 -30.79
C GLU A 430 29.99 -26.45 -29.77
N GLY A 431 28.98 -27.25 -29.41
CA GLY A 431 29.04 -28.17 -28.28
C GLY A 431 28.31 -27.62 -27.06
N SER A 432 28.79 -27.96 -25.87
CA SER A 432 28.17 -27.56 -24.60
C SER A 432 29.17 -26.84 -23.71
N GLN A 433 28.75 -25.75 -23.08
CA GLN A 433 29.48 -25.05 -22.02
C GLN A 433 28.58 -24.90 -20.80
N THR A 434 29.18 -24.94 -19.61
CA THR A 434 28.45 -24.80 -18.35
C THR A 434 28.84 -23.48 -17.72
N GLU A 435 27.86 -22.65 -17.40
CA GLU A 435 28.07 -21.37 -16.72
C GLU A 435 27.34 -21.35 -15.38
N MET A 436 27.91 -20.65 -14.40
CA MET A 436 27.21 -20.34 -13.16
C MET A 436 26.35 -19.09 -13.38
N VAL A 437 25.05 -19.28 -13.56
CA VAL A 437 24.10 -18.20 -13.83
C VAL A 437 23.55 -17.65 -12.53
N LEU A 438 23.68 -16.35 -12.32
CA LEU A 438 23.28 -15.65 -11.10
C LEU A 438 21.88 -15.03 -11.18
N SER A 439 21.48 -14.62 -12.38
CA SER A 439 20.14 -14.09 -12.69
C SER A 439 19.89 -14.05 -14.18
N VAL A 440 18.62 -14.13 -14.56
CA VAL A 440 18.10 -13.91 -15.92
C VAL A 440 17.07 -12.79 -15.86
N GLY A 441 17.05 -11.93 -16.87
CA GLY A 441 16.14 -10.79 -16.95
C GLY A 441 15.93 -10.34 -18.39
N MET A 442 15.29 -9.20 -18.56
CA MET A 442 15.05 -8.59 -19.86
C MET A 442 15.28 -7.09 -19.79
N ASP A 443 15.77 -6.52 -20.89
CA ASP A 443 15.79 -5.08 -21.07
C ASP A 443 14.39 -4.55 -21.47
N LYS A 444 14.22 -3.22 -21.46
CA LYS A 444 12.98 -2.53 -21.85
C LYS A 444 12.48 -2.87 -23.28
N SER A 445 13.39 -3.26 -24.17
CA SER A 445 13.10 -3.68 -25.55
C SER A 445 12.82 -5.18 -25.66
N GLY A 446 12.82 -5.92 -24.55
CA GLY A 446 12.55 -7.35 -24.52
C GLY A 446 13.74 -8.24 -24.86
N ILE A 447 14.97 -7.70 -24.96
CA ILE A 447 16.16 -8.51 -25.22
C ILE A 447 16.52 -9.27 -23.95
N PRO A 448 16.70 -10.61 -24.02
CA PRO A 448 17.04 -11.42 -22.87
C PRO A 448 18.45 -11.10 -22.38
N LEU A 449 18.56 -10.89 -21.08
CA LEU A 449 19.79 -10.62 -20.35
C LEU A 449 20.09 -11.78 -19.40
N ILE A 450 21.38 -12.10 -19.26
CA ILE A 450 21.87 -13.09 -18.32
C ILE A 450 23.06 -12.53 -17.56
N THR A 451 23.07 -12.72 -16.24
CA THR A 451 24.25 -12.43 -15.42
C THR A 451 24.91 -13.73 -15.02
N ILE A 452 26.18 -13.88 -15.38
CA ILE A 452 26.99 -15.05 -15.04
C ILE A 452 28.08 -14.66 -14.05
N SER A 453 28.50 -15.61 -13.21
CA SER A 453 29.67 -15.45 -12.36
C SER A 453 30.94 -15.52 -13.20
N ASN A 454 31.87 -14.59 -13.00
CA ASN A 454 33.18 -14.61 -13.65
C ASN A 454 34.27 -14.13 -12.67
N GLU A 455 35.03 -15.06 -12.08
CA GLU A 455 36.17 -14.76 -11.18
C GLU A 455 35.86 -13.65 -10.16
N ASP A 456 34.77 -13.82 -9.39
CA ASP A 456 34.24 -12.88 -8.39
C ASP A 456 33.70 -11.53 -8.92
N ASN A 457 33.69 -11.32 -10.24
CA ASN A 457 33.08 -10.15 -10.90
C ASN A 457 31.93 -10.58 -11.83
N PRO A 458 30.67 -10.48 -11.38
CA PRO A 458 29.51 -10.79 -12.20
C PRO A 458 29.43 -9.94 -13.48
N ILE A 459 29.19 -10.59 -14.62
CA ILE A 459 29.04 -9.91 -15.92
C ILE A 459 27.66 -10.19 -16.49
N CYS A 460 27.00 -9.13 -16.94
CA CYS A 460 25.73 -9.21 -17.64
C CYS A 460 25.98 -9.30 -19.15
N TYR A 461 25.29 -10.22 -19.84
CA TYR A 461 25.35 -10.43 -21.27
C TYR A 461 23.95 -10.41 -21.87
N ARG A 462 23.86 -10.01 -23.13
CA ARG A 462 22.73 -10.35 -23.99
C ARG A 462 22.81 -11.84 -24.33
N LEU A 463 21.69 -12.53 -24.21
CA LEU A 463 21.54 -13.88 -24.75
C LEU A 463 21.24 -13.81 -26.25
N PRO A 464 21.64 -14.84 -27.02
CA PRO A 464 21.13 -15.06 -28.37
C PRO A 464 19.60 -15.10 -28.39
N GLU A 465 18.99 -14.55 -29.44
CA GLU A 465 17.53 -14.46 -29.60
C GLU A 465 16.85 -15.83 -29.53
N GLU A 466 17.53 -16.89 -29.98
CA GLU A 466 17.06 -18.27 -29.94
C GLU A 466 16.86 -18.82 -28.51
N LEU A 467 17.41 -18.15 -27.50
CA LEU A 467 17.21 -18.48 -26.07
C LEU A 467 16.17 -17.57 -25.40
N SER A 468 15.46 -16.72 -26.14
CA SER A 468 14.44 -15.81 -25.57
C SER A 468 13.33 -16.58 -24.87
N ASP A 469 12.81 -17.67 -25.45
CA ASP A 469 11.74 -18.47 -24.83
C ASP A 469 12.19 -19.10 -23.50
N TRP A 470 13.45 -19.55 -23.43
CA TRP A 470 14.02 -20.06 -22.18
C TRP A 470 14.14 -18.95 -21.13
N ALA A 471 14.58 -17.76 -21.53
CA ALA A 471 14.65 -16.60 -20.64
C ALA A 471 13.26 -16.18 -20.14
N TYR A 472 12.26 -16.12 -21.03
CA TYR A 472 10.87 -15.84 -20.69
C TYR A 472 10.31 -16.85 -19.70
N MET A 473 10.56 -18.14 -19.91
CA MET A 473 10.17 -19.19 -18.99
C MET A 473 10.79 -18.96 -17.61
N ALA A 474 12.09 -18.69 -17.54
CA ALA A 474 12.78 -18.50 -16.26
C ALA A 474 12.30 -17.24 -15.52
N ILE A 475 12.09 -16.13 -16.24
CA ILE A 475 11.52 -14.89 -15.70
C ILE A 475 10.08 -15.12 -15.24
N GLY A 476 9.28 -15.84 -16.02
CA GLY A 476 7.91 -16.21 -15.66
C GLY A 476 7.84 -17.02 -14.37
N MET A 477 8.73 -18.00 -14.20
CA MET A 477 8.82 -18.75 -12.95
C MET A 477 9.21 -17.86 -11.76
N ALA A 478 10.19 -16.97 -11.93
CA ALA A 478 10.56 -16.00 -10.90
C ALA A 478 9.39 -15.06 -10.56
N ASN A 479 8.64 -14.63 -11.59
CA ASN A 479 7.45 -13.80 -11.43
C ASN A 479 6.30 -14.51 -10.70
N MET A 480 6.30 -15.85 -10.68
CA MET A 480 5.38 -16.68 -9.88
C MET A 480 5.95 -17.02 -8.49
N GLY A 481 7.07 -16.40 -8.08
CA GLY A 481 7.70 -16.61 -6.78
C GLY A 481 8.73 -17.73 -6.74
N LYS A 482 9.02 -18.40 -7.86
CA LYS A 482 10.04 -19.46 -7.94
C LYS A 482 11.28 -18.98 -8.68
N ASN A 483 12.26 -18.49 -7.93
CA ASN A 483 13.55 -18.11 -8.50
C ASN A 483 14.45 -19.35 -8.70
N LEU A 484 14.86 -19.60 -9.95
CA LEU A 484 15.72 -20.72 -10.32
C LEU A 484 17.22 -20.42 -10.18
N PHE A 485 17.59 -19.17 -9.86
CA PHE A 485 18.99 -18.72 -9.85
C PHE A 485 19.40 -18.17 -8.48
N PRO A 486 20.65 -18.39 -8.04
CA PRO A 486 21.79 -18.89 -8.82
C PRO A 486 21.77 -20.40 -9.07
N SER A 487 22.14 -20.82 -10.28
CA SER A 487 22.23 -22.24 -10.69
C SER A 487 23.26 -22.46 -11.81
N GLN A 488 23.79 -23.67 -11.91
CA GLN A 488 24.57 -24.08 -13.08
C GLN A 488 23.65 -24.28 -14.28
N VAL A 489 24.03 -23.73 -15.44
CA VAL A 489 23.27 -23.86 -16.68
C VAL A 489 24.18 -24.36 -17.78
N VAL A 490 23.76 -25.43 -18.45
CA VAL A 490 24.43 -25.96 -19.64
C VAL A 490 23.85 -25.30 -20.87
N PHE A 491 24.64 -24.46 -21.52
CA PHE A 491 24.36 -23.89 -22.83
C PHE A 491 24.89 -24.81 -23.91
N THR A 492 24.05 -25.19 -24.88
CA THR A 492 24.45 -26.05 -25.99
C THR A 492 24.16 -25.37 -27.31
N LYS A 493 25.17 -25.28 -28.18
CA LYS A 493 25.01 -24.89 -29.57
C LYS A 493 25.25 -26.09 -30.47
N LYS A 494 24.28 -26.39 -31.32
CA LYS A 494 24.37 -27.43 -32.35
C LYS A 494 23.96 -26.84 -33.69
N LYS A 495 24.93 -26.53 -34.56
CA LYS A 495 24.73 -25.75 -35.79
C LYS A 495 24.12 -24.38 -35.46
N ASN A 496 22.91 -24.10 -35.97
CA ASN A 496 22.17 -22.85 -35.74
C ASN A 496 21.05 -23.02 -34.69
N ARG A 497 21.22 -23.94 -33.73
CA ARG A 497 20.25 -24.14 -32.65
C ARG A 497 20.93 -23.98 -31.30
N TYR A 498 20.28 -23.27 -30.42
CA TYR A 498 20.72 -23.01 -29.05
C TYR A 498 19.76 -23.68 -28.07
N PHE A 499 20.31 -24.23 -27.00
CA PHE A 499 19.56 -24.84 -25.90
C PHE A 499 20.20 -24.42 -24.58
N ALA A 500 19.39 -24.30 -23.53
CA ALA A 500 19.84 -24.02 -22.19
C ALA A 500 19.12 -24.93 -21.19
N ASN A 501 19.88 -25.66 -20.38
CA ASN A 501 19.35 -26.59 -19.38
C ASN A 501 19.88 -26.20 -17.99
N ILE A 502 18.98 -25.98 -17.04
CA ILE A 502 19.32 -25.72 -15.63
C ILE A 502 19.59 -27.08 -14.97
N LEU A 503 20.72 -27.22 -14.29
CA LEU A 503 21.17 -28.45 -13.62
C LEU A 503 20.57 -28.64 -12.23
#